data_AF-A0A085JBD4-F1
#
_entry.id   AF-A0A085JBD4-F1
#
_cell.length_a   1.000
_cell.length_b   1.000
_cell.length_c   1.000
_cell.angle_alpha   90.00
_cell.angle_beta   90.00
_cell.angle_gamma   90.00
#
_symmetry.space_group_name_H-M   'P 1'
#
loop_
_entity.id
_entity.type
_entity.pdbx_description
1 polymer ?
#
loop_
_entity_poly.entity_id
_entity_poly.type
_entity_poly.pdbx_seq_one_letter_code
_entity_poly.pdbx_strand_id
1 'polypeptide(L)'
;MKKILFLLRTVTLFFFLSGHANSYQEPVSIKENPVNEVAFLVERLAVSAPGQRNEILSKINSIRKSNPENTAILLMYTNSLIGENYYKEGIEFLRELYSKKPVRTYLLTECMLRQRTGDKERDCYQEVVRLSEQQNLIDSDYVTALFFTDTKKFSTVKQQLIKENTFKESDFLIFTLGEEKMLHEFFP
;
A
#
# COMPACT_ATOMS: atom_id res chain seq x y z
N MET A 1 34.85 -13.65 -16.59
CA MET A 1 33.57 -12.91 -16.61
C MET A 1 32.66 -13.45 -15.52
N LYS A 2 32.75 -12.84 -14.34
CA LYS A 2 31.85 -12.96 -13.18
C LYS A 2 32.10 -11.68 -12.38
N LYS A 3 31.05 -11.14 -11.74
CA LYS A 3 31.00 -9.95 -10.88
C LYS A 3 30.41 -8.69 -11.54
N ILE A 4 29.09 -8.66 -11.72
CA ILE A 4 28.27 -7.45 -11.53
C ILE A 4 26.94 -7.92 -10.93
N LEU A 5 26.94 -8.24 -9.64
CA LEU A 5 25.70 -8.49 -8.89
C LEU A 5 25.94 -8.17 -7.42
N PHE A 6 26.29 -6.93 -7.09
CA PHE A 6 26.30 -6.42 -5.72
C PHE A 6 26.54 -4.92 -5.77
N LEU A 7 25.51 -4.11 -6.01
CA LEU A 7 25.54 -2.65 -5.78
C LEU A 7 24.13 -2.11 -6.02
N LEU A 8 23.29 -2.14 -4.99
CA LEU A 8 22.17 -1.21 -4.76
C LEU A 8 21.42 -1.62 -3.48
N ARG A 9 22.09 -1.47 -2.34
CA ARG A 9 21.44 -1.40 -1.03
C ARG A 9 22.18 -0.40 -0.16
N THR A 10 21.92 0.88 -0.41
CA THR A 10 22.16 1.96 0.56
C THR A 10 21.11 3.02 0.31
N VAL A 11 19.93 2.85 0.93
CA VAL A 11 18.99 3.95 1.12
C VAL A 11 19.46 4.69 2.36
N THR A 12 20.01 5.86 2.16
CA THR A 12 20.45 6.78 3.20
C THR A 12 19.21 7.42 3.82
N LEU A 13 18.86 7.04 5.04
CA LEU A 13 17.83 7.68 5.85
C LEU A 13 18.47 8.85 6.61
N PHE A 14 18.28 10.07 6.10
CA PHE A 14 18.56 11.30 6.85
C PHE A 14 17.31 11.66 7.67
N PHE A 15 17.31 11.31 8.96
CA PHE A 15 16.41 11.92 9.94
C PHE A 15 17.17 13.00 10.70
N PHE A 16 16.71 14.25 10.55
CA PHE A 16 17.11 15.35 11.43
C PHE A 16 16.55 15.09 12.83
N LEU A 17 17.43 14.75 13.77
CA LEU A 17 17.13 14.81 15.20
C LEU A 17 18.10 15.81 15.84
N SER A 18 17.59 17.01 16.09
CA SER A 18 18.22 17.99 16.97
C SER A 18 18.27 17.39 18.38
N GLY A 19 19.47 17.03 18.82
CA GLY A 19 19.69 16.45 20.13
C GLY A 19 19.50 17.46 21.26
N HIS A 20 18.69 17.12 22.25
CA HIS A 20 18.86 17.58 23.63
C HIS A 20 18.99 16.34 24.51
N ALA A 21 20.09 16.29 25.27
CA ALA A 21 20.47 15.21 26.16
C ALA A 21 19.81 15.35 27.55
N ASN A 22 19.86 14.24 28.32
CA ASN A 22 19.40 14.01 29.69
C ASN A 22 17.88 13.81 29.84
N SER A 23 17.38 12.79 30.55
CA SER A 23 17.89 12.09 31.74
C SER A 23 17.28 10.67 31.82
N TYR A 24 17.95 9.76 32.56
CA TYR A 24 17.38 8.47 32.96
C TYR A 24 16.07 8.70 33.74
N GLN A 25 14.96 8.23 33.18
CA GLN A 25 13.71 8.02 33.89
C GLN A 25 13.34 6.54 33.75
N GLU A 26 12.88 5.96 34.88
CA GLU A 26 12.30 4.62 35.00
C GLU A 26 11.37 4.28 33.82
N PRO A 27 11.20 2.98 33.48
CA PRO A 27 10.36 2.60 32.35
C PRO A 27 8.95 3.12 32.59
N VAL A 28 8.63 4.21 31.90
CA VAL A 28 7.29 4.75 31.81
C VAL A 28 6.44 3.60 31.30
N SER A 29 5.55 3.11 32.17
CA SER A 29 4.44 2.23 31.79
C SER A 29 3.60 2.98 30.76
N ILE A 30 4.00 2.88 29.49
CA ILE A 30 3.19 3.29 28.36
C ILE A 30 1.93 2.45 28.49
N LYS A 31 0.81 3.09 28.83
CA LYS A 31 -0.51 2.49 28.63
C LYS A 31 -0.53 2.07 27.16
N GLU A 32 -0.40 0.78 26.89
CA GLU A 32 -0.12 0.25 25.56
C GLU A 32 -1.21 0.73 24.59
N ASN A 33 -0.87 1.70 23.73
CA ASN A 33 -1.77 2.13 22.68
C ASN A 33 -1.83 0.98 21.67
N PRO A 34 -3.01 0.36 21.43
CA PRO A 34 -3.12 -0.79 20.55
C PRO A 34 -2.66 -0.48 19.12
N VAL A 35 -2.73 0.78 18.69
CA VAL A 35 -2.16 1.23 17.41
C VAL A 35 -0.64 1.10 17.40
N ASN A 36 0.04 1.52 18.47
CA ASN A 36 1.50 1.43 18.58
C ASN A 36 1.96 -0.03 18.68
N GLU A 37 1.22 -0.87 19.40
CA GLU A 37 1.52 -2.30 19.47
C GLU A 37 1.40 -2.95 18.09
N VAL A 38 0.32 -2.66 17.35
CA VAL A 38 0.16 -3.18 15.98
C VAL A 38 1.25 -2.65 15.06
N ALA A 39 1.60 -1.36 15.14
CA ALA A 39 2.69 -0.79 14.34
C ALA A 39 4.02 -1.53 14.60
N PHE A 40 4.37 -1.77 15.86
CA PHE A 40 5.54 -2.57 16.22
C PHE A 40 5.47 -4.01 15.68
N LEU A 41 4.29 -4.65 15.71
CA LEU A 41 4.10 -5.98 15.14
C LEU A 41 4.26 -5.98 13.60
N VAL A 42 3.78 -4.96 12.90
CA VAL A 42 3.98 -4.79 11.45
C VAL A 42 5.46 -4.63 11.10
N GLU A 43 6.20 -3.83 11.86
CA GLU A 43 7.65 -3.69 11.69
C GLU A 43 8.37 -5.03 11.89
N ARG A 44 7.98 -5.78 12.93
CA ARG A 44 8.51 -7.12 13.17
C ARG A 44 8.16 -8.09 12.04
N LEU A 45 6.95 -8.03 11.50
CA LEU A 45 6.51 -8.90 10.42
C LEU A 45 7.47 -8.81 9.22
N ALA A 46 7.86 -7.58 8.85
CA ALA A 46 8.73 -7.30 7.70
C ALA A 46 10.13 -7.94 7.80
N VAL A 47 10.66 -8.14 9.02
CA VAL A 47 11.99 -8.71 9.26
C VAL A 47 11.95 -10.17 9.75
N SER A 48 10.76 -10.74 9.95
CA SER A 48 10.59 -12.06 10.53
C SER A 48 10.75 -13.18 9.50
N ALA A 49 11.25 -14.34 9.98
CA ALA A 49 11.29 -15.57 9.20
C ALA A 49 9.86 -16.08 8.91
N PRO A 50 9.61 -16.78 7.79
CA PRO A 50 8.25 -17.20 7.40
C PRO A 50 7.42 -17.89 8.49
N GLY A 51 8.04 -18.74 9.32
CA GLY A 51 7.34 -19.44 10.41
C GLY A 51 6.83 -18.53 11.54
N GLN A 52 7.43 -17.37 11.75
CA GLN A 52 7.03 -16.40 12.79
C GLN A 52 5.95 -15.44 12.31
N ARG A 53 5.78 -15.28 10.99
CA ARG A 53 4.87 -14.29 10.41
C ARG A 53 3.41 -14.57 10.71
N ASN A 54 3.02 -15.84 10.67
CA ASN A 54 1.64 -16.25 10.98
C ASN A 54 1.26 -15.99 12.45
N GLU A 55 2.21 -16.16 13.38
CA GLU A 55 2.00 -15.82 14.79
C GLU A 55 1.79 -14.32 14.96
N ILE A 56 2.63 -13.50 14.31
CA ILE A 56 2.51 -12.04 14.33
C ILE A 56 1.17 -11.59 13.74
N LEU A 57 0.78 -12.11 12.57
CA LEU A 57 -0.52 -11.81 11.95
C LEU A 57 -1.69 -12.20 12.86
N SER A 58 -1.62 -13.35 13.52
CA SER A 58 -2.64 -13.79 14.48
C SER A 58 -2.76 -12.81 15.64
N LYS A 59 -1.63 -12.33 16.18
CA LYS A 59 -1.61 -11.33 17.25
C LYS A 59 -2.22 -10.01 16.80
N ILE A 60 -1.86 -9.51 15.61
CA ILE A 60 -2.47 -8.30 15.03
C ILE A 60 -4.00 -8.49 14.89
N ASN A 61 -4.46 -9.64 14.37
CA ASN A 61 -5.88 -9.92 14.21
C ASN A 61 -6.61 -9.96 15.57
N SER A 62 -5.99 -10.50 16.61
CA SER A 62 -6.54 -10.50 17.97
C SER A 62 -6.75 -9.07 18.48
N ILE A 63 -5.74 -8.19 18.30
CA ILE A 63 -5.85 -6.78 18.70
C ILE A 63 -6.95 -6.08 17.89
N ARG A 64 -7.02 -6.31 16.58
CA ARG A 64 -8.08 -5.78 15.71
C ARG A 64 -9.48 -6.19 16.19
N LYS A 65 -9.69 -7.47 16.52
CA LYS A 65 -10.98 -7.98 17.01
C LYS A 65 -11.42 -7.29 18.31
N SER A 66 -10.46 -6.96 19.18
CA SER A 66 -10.73 -6.20 20.42
C SER A 66 -10.91 -4.69 20.20
N ASN A 67 -10.61 -4.17 19.00
CA ASN A 67 -10.68 -2.75 18.64
C ASN A 67 -11.40 -2.53 17.29
N PRO A 68 -12.65 -3.00 17.12
CA PRO A 68 -13.31 -3.10 15.80
C PRO A 68 -13.57 -1.76 15.11
N GLU A 69 -13.66 -0.65 15.86
CA GLU A 69 -13.87 0.68 15.29
C GLU A 69 -12.57 1.40 14.92
N ASN A 70 -11.41 0.81 15.24
CA ASN A 70 -10.12 1.43 14.95
C ASN A 70 -9.68 1.14 13.51
N THR A 71 -9.99 2.07 12.60
CA THR A 71 -9.65 1.97 11.18
C THR A 71 -8.15 1.94 10.90
N ALA A 72 -7.31 2.50 11.77
CA ALA A 72 -5.86 2.44 11.61
C ALA A 72 -5.34 1.01 11.85
N ILE A 73 -5.85 0.33 12.87
CA ILE A 73 -5.52 -1.09 13.12
C ILE A 73 -6.04 -1.98 11.99
N LEU A 74 -7.27 -1.73 11.53
CA LEU A 74 -7.83 -2.44 10.38
C LEU A 74 -6.98 -2.25 9.11
N LEU A 75 -6.53 -1.03 8.82
CA LEU A 75 -5.66 -0.73 7.68
C LEU A 75 -4.32 -1.45 7.78
N MET A 76 -3.66 -1.39 8.94
CA MET A 76 -2.39 -2.09 9.16
C MET A 76 -2.53 -3.60 8.99
N TYR A 77 -3.60 -4.19 9.53
CA TYR A 77 -3.89 -5.61 9.36
C TYR A 77 -4.15 -5.98 7.89
N THR A 78 -4.96 -5.17 7.20
CA THR A 78 -5.26 -5.36 5.76
C THR A 78 -3.99 -5.33 4.91
N ASN A 79 -3.13 -4.34 5.13
CA ASN A 79 -1.85 -4.23 4.43
C ASN A 79 -0.90 -5.38 4.77
N SER A 80 -0.93 -5.87 6.02
CA SER A 80 -0.13 -7.03 6.43
C SER A 80 -0.60 -8.32 5.74
N LEU A 81 -1.91 -8.52 5.62
CA LEU A 81 -2.46 -9.65 4.87
C LEU A 81 -2.05 -9.61 3.40
N ILE A 82 -2.15 -8.43 2.76
CA ILE A 82 -1.75 -8.26 1.36
C ILE A 82 -0.24 -8.49 1.21
N GLY A 83 0.59 -7.94 2.08
CA GLY A 83 2.04 -8.13 2.05
C GLY A 83 2.50 -9.58 2.28
N GLU A 84 1.70 -10.38 2.97
CA GLU A 84 1.92 -11.81 3.19
C GLU A 84 1.11 -12.71 2.25
N ASN A 85 0.62 -12.15 1.13
CA ASN A 85 -0.08 -12.85 0.05
C ASN A 85 -1.43 -13.48 0.41
N TYR A 86 -2.03 -13.08 1.54
CA TYR A 86 -3.40 -13.43 1.92
C TYR A 86 -4.42 -12.55 1.18
N TYR A 87 -4.35 -12.50 -0.16
CA TYR A 87 -5.09 -11.53 -0.98
C TYR A 87 -6.61 -11.61 -0.84
N LYS A 88 -7.18 -12.82 -0.72
CA LYS A 88 -8.63 -12.99 -0.57
C LYS A 88 -9.14 -12.33 0.71
N GLU A 89 -8.46 -12.57 1.83
CA GLU A 89 -8.79 -11.94 3.11
C GLU A 89 -8.49 -10.43 3.07
N GLY A 90 -7.39 -10.03 2.45
CA GLY A 90 -7.07 -8.61 2.24
C GLY A 90 -8.16 -7.85 1.48
N ILE A 91 -8.73 -8.45 0.43
CA ILE A 91 -9.87 -7.88 -0.33
C ILE A 91 -11.10 -7.69 0.57
N GLU A 92 -11.42 -8.66 1.44
CA GLU A 92 -12.55 -8.54 2.36
C GLU A 92 -12.39 -7.33 3.30
N PHE A 93 -11.20 -7.14 3.87
CA PHE A 93 -10.95 -6.01 4.76
C PHE A 93 -10.76 -4.67 4.02
N LEU A 94 -10.34 -4.66 2.75
CA LEU A 94 -10.39 -3.46 1.90
C LEU A 94 -11.84 -2.98 1.70
N ARG A 95 -12.79 -3.89 1.48
CA ARG A 95 -14.21 -3.56 1.39
C ARG A 95 -14.75 -3.01 2.70
N GLU A 96 -14.37 -3.61 3.82
CA GLU A 96 -14.71 -3.09 5.15
C GLU A 96 -14.18 -1.66 5.34
N LEU A 97 -12.90 -1.42 5.05
CA LEU A 97 -12.28 -0.09 5.11
C LEU A 97 -13.02 0.92 4.22
N TYR A 98 -13.32 0.54 2.98
CA TYR A 98 -14.03 1.41 2.03
C TYR A 98 -15.45 1.75 2.51
N SER A 99 -16.18 0.78 3.07
CA SER A 99 -17.51 1.01 3.64
C SER A 99 -17.50 1.95 4.85
N LYS A 100 -16.45 1.88 5.70
CA LYS A 100 -16.27 2.77 6.85
C LYS A 100 -15.83 4.17 6.40
N LYS A 101 -14.97 4.26 5.39
CA LYS A 101 -14.47 5.51 4.81
C LYS A 101 -14.13 5.31 3.33
N PRO A 102 -14.94 5.87 2.40
CA PRO A 102 -14.67 5.77 0.97
C PRO A 102 -13.37 6.48 0.59
N VAL A 103 -12.30 5.72 0.39
CA VAL A 103 -10.99 6.20 -0.07
C VAL A 103 -10.68 5.52 -1.40
N ARG A 104 -10.37 6.32 -2.43
CA ARG A 104 -10.10 5.84 -3.80
C ARG A 104 -8.99 4.80 -3.85
N THR A 105 -7.94 4.98 -3.05
CA THR A 105 -6.81 4.04 -2.97
C THR A 105 -7.26 2.64 -2.52
N TYR A 106 -8.18 2.53 -1.56
CA TYR A 106 -8.67 1.21 -1.12
C TYR A 106 -9.42 0.50 -2.24
N LEU A 107 -10.27 1.24 -2.96
CA LEU A 107 -10.98 0.72 -4.12
C LEU A 107 -10.00 0.31 -5.23
N LEU A 108 -9.01 1.14 -5.55
CA LEU A 108 -8.01 0.81 -6.56
C LEU A 108 -7.20 -0.44 -6.19
N THR A 109 -6.75 -0.55 -4.94
CA THR A 109 -6.04 -1.74 -4.45
C THR A 109 -6.93 -2.99 -4.55
N GLU A 110 -8.23 -2.88 -4.22
CA GLU A 110 -9.19 -3.96 -4.42
C GLU A 110 -9.27 -4.37 -5.89
N CYS A 111 -9.47 -3.42 -6.82
CA CYS A 111 -9.58 -3.72 -8.25
C CYS A 111 -8.34 -4.47 -8.76
N MET A 112 -7.15 -4.00 -8.37
CA MET A 112 -5.89 -4.63 -8.77
C MET A 112 -5.71 -6.04 -8.20
N LEU A 113 -6.05 -6.25 -6.92
CA LEU A 113 -5.96 -7.57 -6.30
C LEU A 113 -6.97 -8.57 -6.87
N ARG A 114 -8.19 -8.12 -7.19
CA ARG A 114 -9.20 -8.95 -7.85
C ARG A 114 -8.72 -9.36 -9.24
N GLN A 115 -8.21 -8.42 -10.04
CA GLN A 115 -7.61 -8.77 -11.34
C GLN A 115 -6.42 -9.72 -11.20
N ARG A 116 -5.53 -9.49 -10.21
CA ARG A 116 -4.37 -10.36 -9.92
C ARG A 116 -4.77 -11.78 -9.52
N THR A 117 -5.95 -11.96 -8.93
CA THR A 117 -6.48 -13.25 -8.47
C THR A 117 -7.46 -13.90 -9.45
N GLY A 118 -7.62 -13.33 -10.66
CA GLY A 118 -8.41 -13.89 -11.76
C GLY A 118 -9.84 -13.35 -11.88
N ASP A 119 -10.22 -12.39 -11.04
CA ASP A 119 -11.54 -11.77 -10.98
C ASP A 119 -11.50 -10.36 -11.60
N LYS A 120 -11.38 -10.30 -12.93
CA LYS A 120 -11.22 -9.03 -13.65
C LYS A 120 -12.57 -8.32 -13.85
N GLU A 121 -12.74 -7.18 -13.19
CA GLU A 121 -13.89 -6.29 -13.40
C GLU A 121 -13.44 -4.90 -13.83
N ARG A 122 -13.66 -4.56 -15.11
CA ARG A 122 -13.28 -3.25 -15.66
C ARG A 122 -14.01 -2.09 -14.98
N ASP A 123 -15.26 -2.31 -14.61
CA ASP A 123 -16.12 -1.29 -13.99
C ASP A 123 -15.57 -0.82 -12.64
N CYS A 124 -14.84 -1.68 -11.92
CA CYS A 124 -14.16 -1.33 -10.68
C CYS A 124 -13.18 -0.16 -10.87
N TYR A 125 -12.33 -0.24 -11.91
CA TYR A 125 -11.39 0.84 -12.21
C TYR A 125 -12.08 2.10 -12.77
N GLN A 126 -13.19 1.94 -13.51
CA GLN A 126 -13.96 3.08 -14.00
C GLN A 126 -14.55 3.90 -12.84
N GLU A 127 -14.94 3.22 -11.75
CA GLU A 127 -15.41 3.90 -10.55
C GLU A 127 -14.28 4.72 -9.89
N VAL A 128 -13.05 4.20 -9.85
CA VAL A 128 -11.89 4.97 -9.38
C VAL A 128 -11.67 6.23 -10.24
N VAL A 129 -11.75 6.10 -11.57
CA VAL A 129 -11.66 7.23 -12.51
C VAL A 129 -12.75 8.26 -12.22
N ARG A 130 -14.01 7.83 -12.12
CA ARG A 130 -15.17 8.69 -11.85
C ARG A 130 -15.00 9.47 -10.55
N LEU A 131 -14.61 8.80 -9.46
CA LEU A 131 -14.38 9.44 -8.17
C LEU A 131 -13.22 10.44 -8.22
N SER A 132 -12.16 10.13 -8.97
CA SER A 132 -11.00 11.01 -9.12
C SER A 132 -11.38 12.31 -9.83
N GLU A 133 -12.16 12.20 -10.90
CA GLU A 133 -12.64 13.36 -11.68
C GLU A 133 -13.61 14.22 -10.88
N GLN A 134 -14.52 13.61 -10.12
CA GLN A 134 -15.44 14.34 -9.24
C GLN A 134 -14.71 15.14 -8.15
N GLN A 135 -13.59 14.61 -7.66
CA GLN A 135 -12.77 15.26 -6.64
C GLN A 135 -11.70 16.17 -7.23
N ASN A 136 -11.57 16.22 -8.57
CA ASN A 136 -10.51 16.92 -9.29
C ASN A 136 -9.10 16.52 -8.81
N LEU A 137 -8.89 15.22 -8.57
CA LEU A 137 -7.63 14.66 -8.10
C LEU A 137 -6.91 13.93 -9.24
N ILE A 138 -5.79 14.49 -9.68
CA ILE A 138 -4.94 13.95 -10.74
C ILE A 138 -3.65 13.43 -10.09
N ASP A 139 -3.74 12.22 -9.53
CA ASP A 139 -2.67 11.55 -8.79
C ASP A 139 -2.34 10.16 -9.39
N SER A 140 -1.43 9.43 -8.72
CA SER A 140 -1.03 8.09 -9.14
C SER A 140 -2.20 7.12 -9.23
N ASP A 141 -3.21 7.25 -8.37
CA ASP A 141 -4.38 6.38 -8.36
C ASP A 141 -5.23 6.60 -9.62
N TYR A 142 -5.46 7.86 -9.98
CA TYR A 142 -6.16 8.23 -11.21
C TYR A 142 -5.42 7.76 -12.45
N VAL A 143 -4.11 8.03 -12.52
CA VAL A 143 -3.25 7.59 -13.63
C VAL A 143 -3.27 6.06 -13.77
N THR A 144 -3.20 5.34 -12.66
CA THR A 144 -3.25 3.88 -12.64
C THR A 144 -4.61 3.37 -13.10
N ALA A 145 -5.71 3.93 -12.61
CA ALA A 145 -7.04 3.53 -13.03
C ALA A 145 -7.29 3.79 -14.53
N LEU A 146 -6.78 4.89 -15.08
CA LEU A 146 -6.82 5.17 -16.51
C LEU A 146 -6.05 4.14 -17.33
N PHE A 147 -4.89 3.68 -16.85
CA PHE A 147 -4.12 2.65 -17.54
C PHE A 147 -4.93 1.35 -17.76
N PHE A 148 -5.73 0.95 -16.77
CA PHE A 148 -6.59 -0.25 -16.86
C PHE A 148 -7.92 -0.02 -17.61
N THR A 149 -8.31 1.23 -17.91
CA THR A 149 -9.65 1.54 -18.44
C THR A 149 -9.66 2.26 -19.79
N ASP A 150 -8.83 3.28 -19.95
CA ASP A 150 -8.78 4.16 -21.13
C ASP A 150 -7.33 4.53 -21.44
N THR A 151 -6.69 3.70 -22.26
CA THR A 151 -5.28 3.86 -22.64
C THR A 151 -5.01 5.13 -23.44
N LYS A 152 -6.02 5.66 -24.14
CA LYS A 152 -5.91 6.93 -24.88
C LYS A 152 -5.86 8.09 -23.90
N LYS A 153 -6.81 8.15 -22.96
CA LYS A 153 -6.82 9.19 -21.92
C LYS A 153 -5.63 9.09 -20.99
N PHE A 154 -5.22 7.88 -20.60
CA PHE A 154 -3.96 7.64 -19.89
C PHE A 154 -2.77 8.27 -20.61
N SER A 155 -2.62 8.03 -21.91
CA SER A 155 -1.51 8.57 -22.70
C SER A 155 -1.51 10.10 -22.73
N THR A 156 -2.68 10.72 -22.91
CA THR A 156 -2.83 12.18 -22.87
C THR A 156 -2.48 12.76 -21.50
N VAL A 157 -3.02 12.19 -20.41
CA VAL A 157 -2.78 12.64 -19.03
C VAL A 157 -1.31 12.46 -18.66
N LYS A 158 -0.69 11.33 -19.01
CA LYS A 158 0.75 11.09 -18.83
C LYS A 158 1.59 12.20 -19.46
N GLN A 159 1.35 12.54 -20.72
CA GLN A 159 2.12 13.58 -21.42
C GLN A 159 1.91 14.96 -20.80
N GLN A 160 0.68 15.27 -20.37
CA GLN A 160 0.39 16.50 -19.66
C GLN A 160 1.17 16.60 -18.35
N LEU A 161 1.13 15.55 -17.51
CA LEU A 161 1.80 15.53 -16.21
C LEU A 161 3.34 15.63 -16.32
N ILE A 162 3.93 15.04 -17.36
CA ILE A 162 5.35 15.18 -17.66
C ILE A 162 5.67 16.62 -18.08
N LYS A 163 4.87 17.20 -18.97
CA LYS A 163 5.05 18.58 -19.45
C LYS A 163 4.92 19.61 -18.31
N GLU A 164 4.02 19.36 -17.37
CA GLU A 164 3.79 20.21 -16.20
C GLU A 164 4.81 19.99 -15.07
N ASN A 165 5.77 19.07 -15.24
CA ASN A 165 6.75 18.65 -14.21
C ASN A 165 6.11 18.11 -12.92
N THR A 166 4.88 17.61 -12.99
CA THR A 166 4.22 16.96 -11.84
C THR A 166 4.77 15.55 -11.63
N PHE A 167 5.08 14.84 -12.72
CA PHE A 167 5.72 13.52 -12.71
C PHE A 167 6.88 13.49 -13.68
N LYS A 168 7.87 12.65 -13.42
CA LYS A 168 8.99 12.36 -14.32
C LYS A 168 8.64 11.19 -15.22
N GLU A 169 9.31 11.07 -16.37
CA GLU A 169 9.17 9.90 -17.24
C GLU A 169 9.45 8.58 -16.51
N SER A 170 10.42 8.58 -15.58
CA SER A 170 10.78 7.43 -14.76
C SER A 170 9.62 6.91 -13.91
N ASP A 171 8.70 7.78 -13.51
CA ASP A 171 7.56 7.42 -12.65
C ASP A 171 6.54 6.58 -13.43
N PHE A 172 6.61 6.57 -14.76
CA PHE A 172 5.74 5.79 -15.62
C PHE A 172 6.36 4.49 -16.13
N LEU A 173 7.56 4.11 -15.69
CA LEU A 173 8.24 2.90 -16.18
C LEU A 173 7.43 1.62 -15.89
N ILE A 174 6.74 1.56 -14.74
CA ILE A 174 5.93 0.40 -14.35
C ILE A 174 4.84 0.07 -15.37
N PHE A 175 4.22 1.09 -15.99
CA PHE A 175 3.15 0.91 -16.98
C PHE A 175 3.65 0.28 -18.29
N THR A 176 4.96 0.29 -18.55
CA THR A 176 5.55 -0.33 -19.75
C THR A 176 5.56 -1.86 -19.68
N LEU A 177 5.35 -2.44 -18.51
CA LEU A 177 5.34 -3.89 -18.30
C LEU A 177 4.06 -4.56 -18.84
N GLY A 178 2.99 -3.78 -19.05
CA GLY A 178 1.64 -4.29 -19.31
C GLY A 178 0.91 -4.66 -18.01
N GLU A 179 -0.42 -4.77 -18.09
CA GLU A 179 -1.32 -4.98 -16.94
C GLU A 179 -0.89 -6.16 -16.04
N GLU A 180 -0.72 -7.35 -16.62
CA GLU A 180 -0.43 -8.57 -15.86
C GLU A 180 0.88 -8.49 -15.09
N LYS A 181 1.97 -8.11 -15.77
CA LYS A 181 3.29 -7.99 -15.15
C LYS A 181 3.33 -6.88 -14.10
N MET A 182 2.68 -5.74 -14.38
CA MET A 182 2.54 -4.66 -13.40
C MET A 182 1.86 -5.16 -12.12
N LEU A 183 0.77 -5.92 -12.24
CA LEU A 183 0.08 -6.50 -11.09
C LEU A 183 0.96 -7.49 -10.31
N HIS A 184 1.77 -8.31 -11.01
CA HIS A 184 2.74 -9.20 -10.37
C HIS A 184 3.86 -8.47 -9.63
N GLU A 185 4.29 -7.28 -10.10
CA GLU A 185 5.28 -6.48 -9.38
C GLU A 185 4.71 -5.88 -8.08
N PHE A 186 3.43 -5.47 -8.08
CA PHE A 186 2.79 -4.96 -6.86
C PHE A 186 2.35 -6.06 -5.90
N PHE A 187 1.95 -7.21 -6.44
CA PHE A 187 1.35 -8.32 -5.70
C PHE A 187 1.99 -9.64 -6.17
N PRO A 188 3.19 -9.99 -5.67
CA PRO A 188 3.99 -11.12 -6.14
C PRO A 188 3.35 -12.49 -5.85
#